data_AF-A0A8T4RVS2-F1
#
_entry.id   AF-A0A8T4RVS2-F1
#
_cell.length_a   1.000
_cell.length_b   1.000
_cell.length_c   1.000
_cell.angle_alpha   90.00
_cell.angle_beta   90.00
_cell.angle_gamma   90.00
#
_symmetry.space_group_name_H-M   'P 1'
#
loop_
_entity.id
_entity.type
_entity.pdbx_description
1 polymer ?
#
loop_
_entity_poly.entity_id
_entity_poly.type
_entity_poly.pdbx_seq_one_letter_code
_entity_poly.pdbx_strand_id
1 'polypeptide(L)'
;MGKGKAILIGVLVIITAIGAYSYSQSKKPGKFDDFAKCLTANDVKMFGAYWCGACAQQKNLFGKSFNYVNYVECAVRGSDIQSGVCRENEIESYPTWEFADGSRQTGVLPLGSLAERSNCELQQ
;
A
#
# COMPACT_ATOMS: atom_id res chain seq x y z
N MET A 1 -1.56 28.12 -43.26
CA MET A 1 -1.42 27.60 -41.88
C MET A 1 0.01 27.10 -41.70
N GLY A 2 0.82 27.75 -40.86
CA GLY A 2 2.26 27.49 -40.78
C GLY A 2 2.57 26.14 -40.13
N LYS A 3 3.57 25.40 -40.67
CA LYS A 3 4.00 24.07 -40.18
C LYS A 3 4.19 24.01 -38.65
N GLY A 4 4.66 25.10 -38.03
CA GLY A 4 4.79 25.22 -36.58
C GLY A 4 3.48 25.14 -35.79
N LYS A 5 2.36 25.67 -36.31
CA LYS A 5 1.04 25.54 -35.64
C LYS A 5 0.53 24.09 -35.66
N ALA A 6 0.77 23.35 -36.74
CA ALA A 6 0.39 21.95 -36.84
C ALA A 6 1.20 21.05 -35.88
N ILE A 7 2.50 21.33 -35.72
CA ILE A 7 3.37 20.64 -34.76
C ILE A 7 2.89 20.91 -33.33
N LEU A 8 2.59 22.16 -32.97
CA LEU A 8 2.08 22.51 -31.64
C LEU A 8 0.75 21.82 -31.31
N ILE A 9 -0.19 21.79 -32.27
CA ILE A 9 -1.47 21.10 -32.11
C ILE A 9 -1.25 19.59 -31.90
N GLY A 10 -0.35 18.96 -32.68
CA GLY A 10 -0.02 17.55 -32.54
C GLY A 10 0.55 17.21 -31.15
N VAL A 11 1.48 18.03 -30.64
CA VAL A 11 2.04 17.85 -29.29
C VAL A 11 0.96 17.97 -28.20
N LEU A 12 0.07 18.96 -28.33
CA LEU A 12 -1.01 19.19 -27.37
C LEU A 12 -1.99 18.01 -27.31
N VAL A 13 -2.34 17.42 -28.47
CA VAL A 13 -3.18 16.22 -28.55
C VAL A 13 -2.50 15.00 -27.93
N ILE A 14 -1.19 14.84 -28.09
CA ILE A 14 -0.44 13.74 -27.48
C ILE A 14 -0.43 13.88 -25.95
N ILE A 15 -0.17 15.08 -25.43
CA ILE A 15 -0.14 15.32 -23.98
C ILE A 15 -1.52 15.05 -23.35
N THR A 16 -2.60 15.51 -23.99
CA THR A 16 -3.96 15.26 -23.50
C THR A 16 -4.32 13.78 -23.54
N ALA A 17 -3.92 13.05 -24.60
CA ALA A 17 -4.13 11.60 -24.69
C ALA A 17 -3.36 10.83 -23.59
N ILE A 18 -2.10 11.19 -23.32
CA ILE A 18 -1.30 10.59 -22.25
C ILE A 18 -1.93 10.89 -20.87
N GLY A 19 -2.38 12.12 -20.66
CA GLY A 19 -3.07 12.53 -19.44
C GLY A 19 -4.36 11.73 -19.21
N ALA A 20 -5.20 11.62 -20.24
CA ALA A 20 -6.45 10.85 -20.19
C ALA A 20 -6.20 9.35 -19.96
N TYR A 21 -5.20 8.78 -20.61
CA TYR A 21 -4.81 7.37 -20.40
C TYR A 21 -4.31 7.13 -18.98
N SER A 22 -3.42 7.97 -18.48
CA SER A 22 -2.88 7.87 -17.11
C SER A 22 -3.99 8.03 -16.06
N TYR A 23 -4.94 8.94 -16.30
CA TYR A 23 -6.12 9.13 -15.46
C TYR A 23 -7.05 7.90 -15.47
N SER A 24 -7.29 7.31 -16.64
CA SER A 24 -8.09 6.08 -16.74
C SER A 24 -7.46 4.92 -15.98
N GLN A 25 -6.14 4.77 -16.08
CA GLN A 25 -5.40 3.72 -15.38
C GLN A 25 -5.43 3.89 -13.85
N SER A 26 -5.40 5.12 -13.34
CA SER A 26 -5.47 5.38 -11.89
C SER A 26 -6.84 5.05 -11.28
N LYS A 27 -7.90 5.05 -12.08
CA LYS A 27 -9.27 4.71 -11.66
C LYS A 27 -9.59 3.22 -11.62
N LYS A 28 -8.79 2.37 -12.28
CA LYS A 28 -9.04 0.91 -12.24
C LYS A 28 -8.83 0.38 -10.81
N PRO A 29 -9.61 -0.60 -10.34
CA PRO A 29 -9.32 -1.30 -9.09
C PRO A 29 -7.92 -1.93 -9.07
N GLY A 30 -7.36 -2.13 -7.89
CA GLY A 30 -6.15 -2.94 -7.68
C GLY A 30 -6.44 -4.42 -7.68
N LYS A 31 -5.40 -5.20 -8.01
CA LYS A 31 -5.50 -6.67 -8.09
C LYS A 31 -5.96 -7.27 -6.75
N PHE A 32 -5.58 -6.65 -5.63
CA PHE A 32 -5.82 -7.19 -4.30
C PHE A 32 -6.71 -6.27 -3.45
N ASP A 33 -7.53 -5.41 -4.07
CA ASP A 33 -8.33 -4.42 -3.35
C ASP A 33 -9.28 -5.10 -2.34
N ASP A 34 -10.00 -6.13 -2.76
CA ASP A 34 -10.98 -6.81 -1.90
C ASP A 34 -10.30 -7.63 -0.79
N PHE A 35 -9.16 -8.25 -1.10
CA PHE A 35 -8.31 -8.90 -0.10
C PHE A 35 -7.83 -7.89 0.96
N ALA A 36 -7.26 -6.77 0.54
CA ALA A 36 -6.76 -5.75 1.44
C ALA A 36 -7.87 -5.11 2.31
N LYS A 37 -9.06 -4.89 1.73
CA LYS A 37 -10.24 -4.45 2.49
C LYS A 37 -10.70 -5.51 3.49
N CYS A 38 -10.67 -6.79 3.12
CA CYS A 38 -11.03 -7.88 4.01
C CYS A 38 -10.08 -7.94 5.22
N LEU A 39 -8.77 -7.79 5.01
CA LEU A 39 -7.79 -7.73 6.11
C LEU A 39 -8.18 -6.65 7.12
N THR A 40 -8.45 -5.44 6.63
CA THR A 40 -8.89 -4.30 7.43
C THR A 40 -10.22 -4.56 8.15
N ALA A 41 -11.18 -5.19 7.48
CA ALA A 41 -12.47 -5.56 8.08
C ALA A 41 -12.33 -6.62 9.20
N ASN A 42 -11.29 -7.45 9.13
CA ASN A 42 -10.95 -8.46 10.14
C ASN A 42 -9.90 -7.97 11.15
N ASP A 43 -9.78 -6.65 11.35
CA ASP A 43 -8.83 -6.01 12.27
C ASP A 43 -7.36 -6.46 12.11
N VAL A 44 -6.97 -6.90 10.91
CA VAL A 44 -5.58 -7.21 10.60
C VAL A 44 -4.87 -5.91 10.28
N LYS A 45 -3.82 -5.60 11.02
CA LYS A 45 -3.06 -4.36 10.87
C LYS A 45 -1.56 -4.62 10.76
N MET A 46 -0.89 -3.73 10.04
CA MET A 46 0.55 -3.74 9.86
C MET A 46 1.16 -2.51 10.53
N PHE A 47 1.99 -2.74 11.53
CA PHE A 47 2.86 -1.73 12.11
C PHE A 47 4.16 -1.65 11.31
N GLY A 48 4.58 -0.46 10.92
CA GLY A 48 5.84 -0.30 10.19
C GLY A 48 6.34 1.13 10.15
N ALA A 49 7.46 1.33 9.48
CA ALA A 49 8.07 2.65 9.31
C ALA A 49 8.17 3.05 7.83
N TYR A 50 7.99 4.33 7.52
CA TYR A 50 8.09 4.82 6.13
C TYR A 50 9.48 4.59 5.50
N TRP A 51 10.55 4.59 6.30
CA TRP A 51 11.93 4.39 5.87
C TRP A 51 12.35 2.91 5.87
N CYS A 52 11.51 2.00 6.37
CA CYS A 52 11.84 0.60 6.55
C CYS A 52 11.78 -0.18 5.22
N GLY A 53 12.92 -0.72 4.79
CA GLY A 53 13.04 -1.47 3.53
C GLY A 53 12.15 -2.72 3.47
N ALA A 54 12.06 -3.49 4.56
CA ALA A 54 11.15 -4.64 4.64
C ALA A 54 9.67 -4.22 4.56
N CYS A 55 9.33 -3.07 5.12
CA CYS A 55 7.99 -2.50 5.07
C CYS A 55 7.63 -2.10 3.63
N ALA A 56 8.58 -1.52 2.90
CA ALA A 56 8.42 -1.24 1.47
C ALA A 56 8.24 -2.54 0.67
N GLN A 57 9.00 -3.60 0.96
CA GLN A 57 8.83 -4.92 0.32
C GLN A 57 7.42 -5.48 0.56
N GLN A 58 6.93 -5.45 1.80
CA GLN A 58 5.57 -5.89 2.12
C GLN A 58 4.52 -5.09 1.35
N LYS A 59 4.64 -3.76 1.32
CA LYS A 59 3.72 -2.86 0.58
C LYS A 59 3.71 -3.18 -0.91
N ASN A 60 4.87 -3.50 -1.49
CA ASN A 60 5.00 -3.83 -2.90
C ASN A 60 4.27 -5.12 -3.30
N LEU A 61 4.14 -6.10 -2.40
CA LEU A 61 3.36 -7.31 -2.67
C LEU A 61 1.89 -6.99 -2.96
N PHE A 62 1.33 -5.98 -2.30
CA PHE A 62 -0.05 -5.52 -2.51
C PHE A 62 -0.20 -4.52 -3.68
N GLY A 63 0.89 -3.84 -4.03
CA GLY A 63 0.86 -2.69 -4.93
C GLY A 63 -0.06 -1.59 -4.41
N LYS A 64 -0.85 -0.96 -5.30
CA LYS A 64 -1.80 0.10 -4.91
C LYS A 64 -2.90 -0.38 -3.95
N SER A 65 -3.16 -1.68 -3.88
CA SER A 65 -4.17 -2.27 -2.99
C SER A 65 -3.78 -2.10 -1.52
N PHE A 66 -2.49 -1.86 -1.21
CA PHE A 66 -2.04 -1.61 0.17
C PHE A 66 -2.76 -0.41 0.80
N ASN A 67 -3.26 0.53 0.00
CA ASN A 67 -4.01 1.69 0.50
C ASN A 67 -5.27 1.33 1.29
N TYR A 68 -5.76 0.09 1.18
CA TYR A 68 -6.88 -0.41 1.96
C TYR A 68 -6.47 -1.14 3.24
N VAL A 69 -5.19 -1.48 3.41
CA VAL A 69 -4.68 -2.16 4.60
C VAL A 69 -4.59 -1.17 5.76
N ASN A 70 -5.05 -1.58 6.94
CA ASN A 70 -4.83 -0.86 8.19
C ASN A 70 -3.33 -0.81 8.51
N TYR A 71 -2.68 0.27 8.12
CA TYR A 71 -1.26 0.50 8.38
C TYR A 71 -1.08 1.54 9.50
N VAL A 72 -0.27 1.20 10.49
CA VAL A 72 0.12 2.10 11.58
C VAL A 72 1.57 2.55 11.36
N GLU A 73 1.75 3.85 11.15
CA GLU A 73 3.08 4.45 11.01
C GLU A 73 3.75 4.61 12.38
N CYS A 74 4.86 3.91 12.54
CA CYS A 74 5.63 3.88 13.77
C CYS A 74 6.79 4.88 13.80
N ALA A 75 7.21 5.46 12.66
CA ALA A 75 8.27 6.45 12.65
C ALA A 75 7.75 7.89 12.74
N VAL A 76 8.41 8.69 13.56
CA VAL A 76 8.19 10.14 13.64
C VAL A 76 9.18 10.85 12.72
N ARG A 77 8.71 11.64 11.76
CA ARG A 77 9.60 12.35 10.83
C ARG A 77 10.53 13.30 11.58
N GLY A 78 11.83 13.21 11.28
CA GLY A 78 12.86 14.06 11.90
C GLY A 78 13.21 13.66 13.33
N SER A 79 12.82 12.46 13.77
CA SER A 79 13.18 11.92 15.07
C SER A 79 13.50 10.44 14.98
N ASP A 80 14.40 9.97 15.84
CA ASP A 80 14.74 8.55 15.99
C ASP A 80 13.79 7.83 16.95
N ILE A 81 12.80 8.55 17.51
CA ILE A 81 11.81 7.95 18.42
C ILE A 81 10.70 7.24 17.64
N GLN A 82 10.21 6.16 18.24
CA GLN A 82 8.98 5.49 17.80
C GLN A 82 7.74 6.29 18.21
N SER A 83 6.70 6.24 17.38
CA SER A 83 5.40 6.86 17.66
C SER A 83 4.79 6.32 18.96
N GLY A 84 4.01 7.16 19.66
CA GLY A 84 3.34 6.78 20.91
C GLY A 84 2.51 5.51 20.76
N VAL A 85 1.71 5.43 19.68
CA VAL A 85 0.87 4.27 19.39
C VAL A 85 1.66 2.97 19.27
N CYS A 86 2.82 2.96 18.60
CA CYS A 86 3.60 1.75 18.45
C CYS A 86 4.36 1.37 19.74
N ARG A 87 4.76 2.36 20.55
CA ARG A 87 5.36 2.12 21.86
C ARG A 87 4.36 1.56 22.87
N GLU A 88 3.13 2.10 22.88
CA GLU A 88 2.02 1.60 23.70
C GLU A 88 1.58 0.19 23.28
N ASN A 89 1.71 -0.13 21.99
CA ASN A 89 1.47 -1.46 21.47
C ASN A 89 2.72 -2.36 21.55
N GLU A 90 3.82 -1.94 22.19
CA GLU A 90 5.03 -2.76 22.39
C GLU A 90 5.59 -3.32 21.06
N ILE A 91 5.64 -2.50 20.00
CA ILE A 91 6.16 -2.93 18.70
C ILE A 91 7.69 -2.86 18.70
N GLU A 92 8.34 -4.02 18.69
CA GLU A 92 9.80 -4.10 18.76
C GLU A 92 10.51 -4.09 17.40
N SER A 93 9.81 -4.48 16.33
CA SER A 93 10.40 -4.59 14.99
C SER A 93 9.41 -4.28 13.88
N TYR A 94 9.95 -3.97 12.69
CA TYR A 94 9.14 -3.64 11.52
C TYR A 94 9.46 -4.54 10.32
N PRO A 95 8.45 -4.91 9.52
CA PRO A 95 7.04 -4.77 9.84
C PRO A 95 6.59 -5.79 10.90
N THR A 96 5.54 -5.45 11.64
CA THR A 96 4.83 -6.40 12.52
C THR A 96 3.36 -6.43 12.11
N TRP A 97 2.86 -7.62 11.82
CA TRP A 97 1.45 -7.87 11.58
C TRP A 97 0.78 -8.33 12.87
N GLU A 98 -0.35 -7.72 13.19
CA GLU A 98 -1.26 -8.12 14.29
C GLU A 98 -2.59 -8.57 13.68
N PHE A 99 -3.13 -9.66 14.20
CA PHE A 99 -4.36 -10.29 13.73
C PHE A 99 -5.47 -10.13 14.77
N ALA A 100 -6.72 -10.44 14.38
CA ALA A 100 -7.91 -10.24 15.22
C ALA A 100 -7.84 -10.92 16.60
N ASP A 101 -7.11 -12.02 16.72
CA ASP A 101 -6.91 -12.75 17.97
C ASP A 101 -5.80 -12.17 18.85
N GLY A 102 -5.19 -11.06 18.45
CA GLY A 102 -4.05 -10.41 19.10
C GLY A 102 -2.71 -11.09 18.82
N SER A 103 -2.69 -12.20 18.06
CA SER A 103 -1.44 -12.85 17.68
C SER A 103 -0.66 -11.95 16.72
N ARG A 104 0.67 -11.99 16.82
CA ARG A 104 1.58 -11.15 16.02
C ARG A 104 2.60 -11.97 15.26
N GLN A 105 2.99 -11.48 14.09
CA GLN A 105 4.11 -12.03 13.33
C GLN A 105 4.92 -10.91 12.69
N THR A 106 6.23 -10.99 12.88
CA THR A 106 7.20 -10.00 12.40
C THR A 106 7.71 -10.38 11.01
N GLY A 107 8.16 -9.37 10.26
CA GLY A 107 8.77 -9.54 8.95
C GLY A 107 7.80 -9.53 7.78
N VAL A 108 8.36 -9.67 6.57
CA VAL A 108 7.60 -9.69 5.32
C VAL A 108 6.88 -11.03 5.19
N LEU A 109 5.55 -10.98 5.05
CA LEU A 109 4.68 -12.13 4.89
C LEU A 109 4.16 -12.23 3.45
N PRO A 110 4.23 -13.43 2.83
CA PRO A 110 3.51 -13.71 1.59
C PRO A 110 2.01 -13.42 1.75
N LEU A 111 1.37 -12.96 0.67
CA LEU A 111 -0.08 -12.68 0.70
C LEU A 111 -0.91 -13.92 1.06
N GLY A 112 -0.46 -15.12 0.65
CA GLY A 112 -1.12 -16.37 1.01
C GLY A 112 -1.10 -16.65 2.52
N SER A 113 0.02 -16.39 3.20
CA SER A 113 0.09 -16.53 4.66
C SER A 113 -0.80 -15.54 5.39
N LEU A 114 -0.93 -14.32 4.87
CA LEU A 114 -1.89 -13.35 5.38
C LEU A 114 -3.34 -13.83 5.17
N ALA A 115 -3.65 -14.40 4.01
CA ALA A 115 -4.96 -14.96 3.70
C ALA A 115 -5.35 -16.11 4.64
N GLU A 116 -4.45 -17.08 4.82
CA GLU A 116 -4.66 -18.23 5.72
C GLU A 116 -4.96 -17.78 7.16
N ARG A 117 -4.22 -16.80 7.67
CA ARG A 117 -4.36 -16.34 9.06
C ARG A 117 -5.52 -15.38 9.31
N SER A 118 -5.96 -14.67 8.27
CA SER A 118 -7.04 -13.68 8.37
C SER A 118 -8.41 -14.23 7.95
N ASN A 119 -8.45 -15.46 7.42
CA ASN A 119 -9.63 -16.03 6.79
C ASN A 119 -10.20 -15.14 5.66
N CYS A 120 -9.31 -14.40 4.97
CA CYS A 120 -9.63 -13.57 3.82
C CYS A 120 -9.21 -14.27 2.53
N GLU A 121 -10.09 -14.27 1.53
CA GLU A 121 -9.79 -14.88 0.24
C GLU A 121 -8.76 -14.06 -0.56
N LEU A 122 -7.69 -14.72 -0.99
CA LEU A 122 -6.75 -14.17 -1.95
C LEU A 122 -7.16 -14.61 -3.36
N GLN A 123 -7.88 -13.75 -4.08
CA GLN A 123 -8.22 -14.00 -5.47
C GLN A 123 -6.93 -14.02 -6.33
N GLN A 124 -6.78 -15.07 -7.13
CA GLN A 124 -5.58 -15.33 -7.94
C GLN A 124 -5.48 -14.44 -9.18
#